data_AF-A0A7C5KAF3-F1
#
_entry.id   AF-A0A7C5KAF3-F1
#
_cell.length_a   1.000
_cell.length_b   1.000
_cell.length_c   1.000
_cell.angle_alpha   90.00
_cell.angle_beta   90.00
_cell.angle_gamma   90.00
#
_symmetry.space_group_name_H-M   'P 1'
#
loop_
_entity.id
_entity.type
_entity.pdbx_description
1 polymer ?
#
loop_
_entity_poly.entity_id
_entity_poly.type
_entity_poly.pdbx_seq_one_letter_code
_entity_poly.pdbx_strand_id
1 'polypeptide(L)'
;MLKDLAKRTSFYAVFGVANYTMSKYKVVWKRMTTDLIATVVSQSKTPFGYKTIIPFETTALIATDNEAEAHYLCAIINSKPVRDFIKSFSSAGRGFGTPSVMEHIGIPKFDSKNKIHQKLSLISKKCHQLKLEGREEEIKKLEKENDELVKRLFGIK
;
A
#
# COMPACT_ATOMS: atom_id res chain seq x y z
N MET A 1 27.49 -8.28 7.99
CA MET A 1 26.03 -8.53 8.09
C MET A 1 25.48 -9.38 6.94
N LEU A 2 25.35 -8.89 5.68
CA LEU A 2 24.83 -9.72 4.56
C LEU A 2 25.78 -10.87 4.15
N LYS A 3 27.09 -10.61 4.08
CA LYS A 3 28.11 -11.65 3.79
C LYS A 3 28.15 -12.75 4.85
N ASP A 4 27.86 -12.42 6.11
CA ASP A 4 27.85 -13.39 7.20
C ASP A 4 26.57 -14.24 7.22
N LEU A 5 25.44 -13.66 6.80
CA LEU A 5 24.21 -14.42 6.54
C LEU A 5 24.43 -15.42 5.40
N ALA A 6 25.03 -15.00 4.29
CA ALA A 6 25.28 -15.88 3.15
C ALA A 6 26.15 -17.10 3.49
N LYS A 7 27.13 -16.94 4.40
CA LYS A 7 27.97 -18.05 4.89
C LYS A 7 27.23 -19.09 5.73
N ARG A 8 26.06 -18.74 6.28
CA ARG A 8 25.29 -19.59 7.20
C ARG A 8 24.01 -20.14 6.58
N THR A 9 23.76 -19.88 5.29
CA THR A 9 22.54 -20.28 4.59
C THR A 9 22.82 -21.26 3.46
N SER A 10 21.81 -22.06 3.09
CA SER A 10 21.88 -23.00 1.98
C SER A 10 22.21 -22.32 0.65
N PHE A 11 22.75 -23.10 -0.31
CA PHE A 11 23.10 -22.61 -1.65
C PHE A 11 21.94 -21.90 -2.38
N TYR A 12 20.70 -22.37 -2.20
CA TYR A 12 19.48 -21.75 -2.73
C TYR A 12 18.68 -21.03 -1.62
N ALA A 13 19.32 -20.10 -0.90
CA ALA A 13 18.63 -19.32 0.11
C ALA A 13 17.92 -18.09 -0.49
N VAL A 14 16.68 -17.87 -0.05
CA VAL A 14 15.94 -16.63 -0.30
C VAL A 14 16.07 -15.75 0.94
N PHE A 15 16.54 -14.53 0.74
CA PHE A 15 16.67 -13.53 1.81
C PHE A 15 15.51 -12.53 1.78
N GLY A 16 15.34 -11.77 2.86
CA GLY A 16 14.25 -10.78 2.93
C GLY A 16 12.87 -11.44 3.05
N VAL A 17 12.80 -12.61 3.67
CA VAL A 17 11.56 -13.27 4.07
C VAL A 17 11.45 -13.17 5.59
N ALA A 18 10.33 -12.65 6.07
CA ALA A 18 10.02 -12.60 7.49
C ALA A 18 8.50 -12.63 7.70
N ASN A 19 8.04 -12.39 8.93
CA ASN A 19 6.61 -12.41 9.26
C ASN A 19 5.77 -11.46 8.39
N TYR A 20 6.33 -10.32 7.97
CA TYR A 20 5.65 -9.39 7.06
C TYR A 20 5.29 -10.01 5.70
N THR A 21 6.08 -10.98 5.23
CA THR A 21 5.87 -11.67 3.94
C THR A 21 4.61 -12.54 4.01
N MET A 22 4.32 -13.11 5.19
CA MET A 22 3.21 -14.02 5.44
C MET A 22 1.97 -13.33 6.06
N SER A 23 2.06 -12.04 6.40
CA SER A 23 0.97 -11.23 6.97
C SER A 23 -0.32 -11.37 6.16
N LYS A 24 -1.49 -11.33 6.82
CA LYS A 24 -2.76 -11.57 6.12
C LYS A 24 -3.06 -10.50 5.09
N TYR A 25 -2.87 -9.23 5.41
CA TYR A 25 -3.04 -8.11 4.50
C TYR A 25 -1.72 -7.41 4.23
N LYS A 26 -1.53 -7.00 2.98
CA LYS A 26 -0.35 -6.27 2.50
C LYS A 26 -0.81 -5.14 1.60
N VAL A 27 -0.38 -3.92 1.87
CA VAL A 27 -0.58 -2.78 0.98
C VAL A 27 0.64 -2.70 0.10
N VAL A 28 0.48 -2.94 -1.20
CA VAL A 28 1.58 -3.07 -2.16
C VAL A 28 1.55 -1.97 -3.19
N TRP A 29 2.71 -1.50 -3.63
CA TRP A 29 2.85 -0.55 -4.74
C TRP A 29 4.08 -0.85 -5.60
N LYS A 30 4.09 -0.35 -6.83
CA LYS A 30 5.21 -0.53 -7.77
C LYS A 30 6.37 0.38 -7.41
N ARG A 31 7.60 -0.14 -7.45
CA ARG A 31 8.83 0.66 -7.23
C ARG A 31 9.29 1.39 -8.49
N MET A 32 9.20 0.74 -9.63
CA MET A 32 9.67 1.25 -10.91
C MET A 32 8.49 1.83 -11.70
N THR A 33 8.19 3.10 -11.47
CA THR A 33 6.99 3.77 -11.99
C THR A 33 7.22 5.28 -12.08
N THR A 34 6.31 6.02 -12.70
CA THR A 34 6.26 7.49 -12.69
C THR A 34 5.23 8.03 -11.70
N ASP A 35 4.44 7.13 -11.12
CA ASP A 35 3.34 7.44 -10.25
C ASP A 35 3.05 6.32 -9.27
N LEU A 36 2.55 6.66 -8.09
CA LEU A 36 2.28 5.72 -7.04
C LEU A 36 0.87 5.15 -7.22
N ILE A 37 0.80 3.83 -7.33
CA ILE A 37 -0.45 3.08 -7.44
C ILE A 37 -0.36 1.96 -6.43
N ALA A 38 -1.15 2.06 -5.36
CA ALA A 38 -1.18 1.08 -4.29
C ALA A 38 -2.48 0.27 -4.29
N THR A 39 -2.39 -0.98 -3.84
CA THR A 39 -3.55 -1.86 -3.68
C THR A 39 -3.38 -2.76 -2.46
N VAL A 40 -4.49 -3.21 -1.89
CA VAL A 40 -4.49 -4.18 -0.80
C VAL A 40 -4.54 -5.59 -1.38
N VAL A 41 -3.59 -6.44 -0.99
CA VAL A 41 -3.56 -7.86 -1.33
C VAL A 41 -3.61 -8.71 -0.07
N SER A 42 -4.34 -9.83 -0.14
CA SER A 42 -4.43 -10.80 0.94
C SER A 42 -4.23 -12.22 0.43
N GLN A 43 -5.32 -12.95 0.22
CA GLN A 43 -5.34 -14.29 -0.33
C GLN A 43 -6.09 -14.30 -1.67
N SER A 44 -5.65 -15.16 -2.59
CA SER A 44 -6.35 -15.41 -3.84
C SER A 44 -6.89 -16.83 -3.88
N LYS A 45 -8.06 -17.02 -4.49
CA LYS A 45 -8.63 -18.35 -4.73
C LYS A 45 -7.86 -19.01 -5.86
N THR A 46 -7.33 -20.20 -5.59
CA THR A 46 -6.62 -21.04 -6.57
C THR A 46 -7.32 -22.40 -6.69
N PRO A 47 -6.97 -23.23 -7.70
CA PRO A 47 -7.42 -24.62 -7.75
C PRO A 47 -7.08 -25.45 -6.49
N PHE A 48 -6.09 -25.00 -5.70
CA PHE A 48 -5.63 -25.65 -4.47
C PHE A 48 -6.07 -24.93 -3.19
N GLY A 49 -7.19 -24.20 -3.26
CA GLY A 49 -7.74 -23.40 -2.16
C GLY A 49 -7.22 -21.95 -2.13
N TYR A 50 -7.47 -21.26 -1.02
CA TYR A 50 -6.99 -19.89 -0.82
C TYR A 50 -5.49 -19.89 -0.51
N LYS A 51 -4.72 -19.11 -1.27
CA LYS A 51 -3.26 -18.96 -1.09
C LYS A 51 -2.91 -17.52 -0.80
N THR A 52 -1.99 -17.32 0.15
CA THR A 52 -1.45 -16.00 0.46
C THR A 52 -0.69 -15.45 -0.74
N ILE A 53 -1.02 -14.22 -1.14
CA ILE A 53 -0.33 -13.53 -2.22
C ILE A 53 1.03 -13.07 -1.72
N ILE A 54 2.10 -13.50 -2.39
CA ILE A 54 3.47 -13.08 -2.12
C ILE A 54 3.89 -12.06 -3.18
N PRO A 55 4.12 -10.78 -2.82
CA PRO A 55 4.52 -9.76 -3.79
C PRO A 55 5.91 -10.03 -4.36
N PHE A 56 6.11 -9.67 -5.63
CA PHE A 56 7.39 -9.80 -6.31
C PHE A 56 8.35 -8.66 -5.94
N GLU A 57 9.66 -8.87 -6.14
CA GLU A 57 10.71 -7.95 -5.66
C GLU A 57 10.65 -6.51 -6.24
N THR A 58 9.95 -6.34 -7.37
CA THR A 58 9.70 -5.04 -8.00
C THR A 58 8.61 -4.21 -7.32
N THR A 59 7.99 -4.75 -6.27
CA THR A 59 7.00 -4.08 -5.43
C THR A 59 7.56 -3.78 -4.05
N ALA A 60 7.03 -2.74 -3.43
CA ALA A 60 7.20 -2.47 -2.00
C ALA A 60 5.89 -2.74 -1.28
N LEU A 61 5.95 -2.99 0.03
CA LEU A 61 4.77 -3.33 0.82
C LEU A 61 4.80 -2.76 2.23
N ILE A 62 3.61 -2.54 2.79
CA ILE A 62 3.36 -2.42 4.23
C ILE A 62 2.46 -3.59 4.64
N ALA A 63 2.89 -4.34 5.66
CA ALA A 63 2.16 -5.51 6.16
C ALA A 63 1.33 -5.13 7.40
N THR A 64 0.11 -5.66 7.48
CA THR A 64 -0.74 -5.60 8.68
C THR A 64 -1.71 -6.79 8.70
N ASP A 65 -2.13 -7.22 9.88
CA ASP A 65 -3.18 -8.21 10.05
C ASP A 65 -4.58 -7.59 10.18
N ASN A 66 -4.67 -6.25 10.17
CA ASN A 66 -5.92 -5.51 10.21
C ASN A 66 -6.32 -5.02 8.82
N GLU A 67 -7.42 -5.57 8.28
CA GLU A 67 -7.95 -5.18 6.97
C GLU A 67 -8.30 -3.70 6.88
N ALA A 68 -8.88 -3.15 7.96
CA ALA A 68 -9.29 -1.75 7.97
C ALA A 68 -8.07 -0.82 7.92
N GLU A 69 -7.00 -1.18 8.64
CA GLU A 69 -5.71 -0.48 8.59
C GLU A 69 -5.08 -0.59 7.20
N ALA A 70 -5.10 -1.77 6.56
CA ALA A 70 -4.57 -1.94 5.21
C ALA A 70 -5.28 -1.03 4.20
N HIS A 71 -6.61 -0.97 4.25
CA HIS A 71 -7.38 -0.09 3.37
C HIS A 71 -7.21 1.39 3.72
N TYR A 72 -7.06 1.74 4.99
CA TYR A 72 -6.72 3.10 5.43
C TYR A 72 -5.39 3.58 4.83
N LEU A 73 -4.34 2.77 4.97
CA LEU A 73 -3.02 3.04 4.38
C LEU A 73 -3.11 3.15 2.85
N CYS A 74 -3.82 2.22 2.21
CA CYS A 74 -4.02 2.23 0.76
C CYS A 74 -4.76 3.48 0.26
N ALA A 75 -5.73 4.00 1.03
CA ALA A 75 -6.45 5.22 0.71
C ALA A 75 -5.54 6.45 0.73
N ILE A 76 -4.70 6.55 1.78
CA ILE A 76 -3.73 7.64 1.95
C ILE A 76 -2.69 7.61 0.85
N ILE A 77 -2.10 6.45 0.58
CA ILE A 77 -1.03 6.29 -0.41
C ILE A 77 -1.50 6.68 -1.82
N ASN A 78 -2.73 6.35 -2.20
CA ASN A 78 -3.28 6.70 -3.52
C ASN A 78 -3.81 8.14 -3.61
N SER A 79 -3.88 8.88 -2.50
CA SER A 79 -4.40 10.25 -2.51
C SER A 79 -3.49 11.20 -3.29
N LYS A 80 -4.09 12.21 -3.91
CA LYS A 80 -3.36 13.24 -4.65
C LYS A 80 -2.35 14.01 -3.78
N PRO A 81 -2.65 14.45 -2.54
CA PRO A 81 -1.65 15.13 -1.71
C PRO A 81 -0.38 14.31 -1.48
N VAL A 82 -0.53 13.00 -1.23
CA VAL A 82 0.61 12.10 -1.01
C VAL A 82 1.38 11.83 -2.30
N ARG A 83 0.67 11.55 -3.40
CA ARG A 83 1.28 11.32 -4.71
C ARG A 83 2.04 12.53 -5.22
N ASP A 84 1.46 13.72 -5.08
CA ASP A 84 2.10 14.98 -5.51
C ASP A 84 3.33 15.28 -4.65
N PHE A 85 3.26 15.02 -3.33
CA PHE A 85 4.42 15.15 -2.44
C PHE A 85 5.56 14.20 -2.83
N ILE A 86 5.28 12.91 -3.08
CA ILE A 86 6.32 11.97 -3.53
C ILE A 86 6.92 12.41 -4.86
N LYS A 87 6.10 12.86 -5.81
CA LYS A 87 6.58 13.36 -7.11
C LYS A 87 7.50 14.58 -7.00
N SER A 88 7.38 15.38 -5.94
CA SER A 88 8.21 16.58 -5.78
C SER A 88 9.67 16.27 -5.42
N PHE A 89 9.97 15.08 -4.88
CA PHE A 89 11.33 14.72 -4.45
C PHE A 89 11.83 13.38 -4.98
N SER A 90 10.95 12.50 -5.49
CA SER A 90 11.33 11.19 -6.01
C SER A 90 11.36 11.19 -7.54
N SER A 91 12.55 10.97 -8.11
CA SER A 91 12.71 10.92 -9.56
C SER A 91 12.01 9.71 -10.18
N ALA A 92 11.33 9.95 -11.31
CA ALA A 92 10.70 8.90 -12.10
C ALA A 92 11.72 7.81 -12.52
N GLY A 93 11.26 6.56 -12.62
CA GLY A 93 12.07 5.43 -13.05
C GLY A 93 12.35 4.44 -11.93
N ARG A 94 13.58 3.92 -11.84
CA ARG A 94 13.90 2.74 -10.99
C ARG A 94 13.70 2.96 -9.48
N GLY A 95 13.85 4.19 -9.01
CA GLY A 95 13.82 4.56 -7.59
C GLY A 95 12.50 5.14 -7.09
N PHE A 96 11.54 5.41 -7.97
CA PHE A 96 10.40 6.28 -7.68
C PHE A 96 9.60 5.85 -6.45
N GLY A 97 9.21 4.58 -6.39
CA GLY A 97 8.37 4.02 -5.32
C GLY A 97 9.16 3.19 -4.30
N THR A 98 10.44 3.49 -4.07
CA THR A 98 11.25 2.79 -3.06
C THR A 98 10.63 2.89 -1.66
N PRO A 99 10.78 1.88 -0.78
CA PRO A 99 10.17 1.91 0.56
C PRO A 99 10.50 3.18 1.37
N SER A 100 11.72 3.72 1.22
CA SER A 100 12.17 4.93 1.91
C SER A 100 11.35 6.18 1.60
N VAL A 101 10.63 6.24 0.46
CA VAL A 101 9.75 7.40 0.18
C VAL A 101 8.62 7.52 1.20
N MET A 102 8.21 6.40 1.81
CA MET A 102 7.18 6.39 2.85
C MET A 102 7.68 6.93 4.19
N GLU A 103 8.99 6.94 4.44
CA GLU A 103 9.58 7.48 5.67
C GLU A 103 9.41 9.01 5.76
N HIS A 104 9.17 9.68 4.63
CA HIS A 104 8.90 11.10 4.55
C HIS A 104 7.42 11.47 4.77
N ILE A 105 6.53 10.48 4.90
CA ILE A 105 5.09 10.71 5.07
C ILE A 105 4.73 10.44 6.52
N GLY A 106 4.30 11.49 7.23
CA GLY A 106 3.85 11.40 8.63
C GLY A 106 2.46 10.77 8.78
N ILE A 107 2.25 9.55 8.28
CA ILE A 107 0.95 8.85 8.35
C ILE A 107 0.62 8.54 9.82
N PRO A 108 -0.49 9.05 10.37
CA PRO A 108 -0.92 8.69 11.71
C PRO A 108 -1.18 7.20 11.84
N LYS A 109 -0.86 6.62 13.00
CA LYS A 109 -1.21 5.21 13.27
C LYS A 109 -2.73 5.04 13.17
N PHE A 110 -3.16 3.96 12.54
CA PHE A 110 -4.58 3.68 12.39
C PHE A 110 -5.27 3.61 13.76
N ASP A 111 -6.43 4.22 13.82
CA ASP A 111 -7.28 4.25 15.01
C ASP A 111 -8.70 3.88 14.59
N SER A 112 -9.14 2.72 15.08
CA SER A 112 -10.48 2.19 14.83
C SER A 112 -11.60 3.06 15.37
N LYS A 113 -11.34 4.02 16.27
CA LYS A 113 -12.34 4.96 16.81
C LYS A 113 -12.38 6.28 16.04
N ASN A 114 -11.37 6.56 15.22
CA ASN A 114 -11.30 7.79 14.44
C ASN A 114 -12.17 7.69 13.18
N LYS A 115 -13.16 8.59 13.07
CA LYS A 115 -14.13 8.61 11.96
C LYS A 115 -13.47 8.86 10.60
N ILE A 116 -12.41 9.68 10.52
CA ILE A 116 -11.67 9.92 9.27
C ILE A 116 -10.95 8.64 8.85
N HIS A 117 -10.30 7.95 9.79
CA HIS A 117 -9.59 6.71 9.50
C HIS A 117 -10.52 5.61 9.00
N GLN A 118 -11.67 5.42 9.66
CA GLN A 118 -12.70 4.49 9.21
C GLN A 118 -13.23 4.85 7.82
N LYS A 119 -13.47 6.14 7.56
CA LYS A 119 -14.02 6.60 6.28
C LYS A 119 -13.04 6.40 5.14
N LEU A 120 -11.76 6.70 5.33
CA LEU A 120 -10.69 6.43 4.35
C LEU A 120 -10.60 4.92 4.04
N SER A 121 -10.64 4.08 5.07
CA SER A 121 -10.68 2.63 4.91
C SER A 121 -11.88 2.17 4.07
N LEU A 122 -13.08 2.69 4.37
CA LEU A 122 -14.30 2.37 3.63
C LEU A 122 -14.24 2.82 2.17
N ILE A 123 -13.71 4.02 1.91
CA ILE A 123 -13.52 4.53 0.54
C ILE A 123 -12.62 3.59 -0.25
N SER A 124 -11.47 3.22 0.31
CA SER A 124 -10.56 2.28 -0.36
C SER A 124 -11.24 0.95 -0.69
N LYS A 125 -11.95 0.33 0.27
CA LYS A 125 -12.72 -0.90 0.02
C LYS A 125 -13.74 -0.73 -1.10
N LYS A 126 -14.49 0.37 -1.10
CA LYS A 126 -15.50 0.66 -2.11
C LYS A 126 -14.88 0.87 -3.49
N CYS A 127 -13.76 1.58 -3.59
CA CYS A 127 -13.03 1.75 -4.85
C CYS A 127 -12.55 0.41 -5.43
N HIS A 128 -12.06 -0.51 -4.59
CA HIS A 128 -11.67 -1.86 -5.06
C HIS A 128 -12.87 -2.61 -5.63
N GLN A 129 -14.02 -2.58 -4.95
CA GLN A 129 -15.25 -3.22 -5.41
C GLN A 129 -15.77 -2.59 -6.72
N LEU A 130 -15.88 -1.26 -6.77
CA LEU A 130 -16.35 -0.55 -7.97
C LEU A 130 -15.44 -0.77 -9.18
N LYS A 131 -14.13 -0.98 -8.97
CA LYS A 131 -13.20 -1.29 -10.06
C LYS A 131 -13.50 -2.64 -10.69
N LEU A 132 -13.89 -3.64 -9.91
CA LEU A 132 -14.33 -4.94 -10.41
C LEU A 132 -15.66 -4.85 -11.17
N GLU A 133 -16.52 -3.91 -10.79
CA GLU A 133 -17.80 -3.61 -11.44
C GLU A 133 -17.68 -2.69 -12.67
N GLY A 134 -16.48 -2.16 -12.97
CA GLY A 134 -16.25 -1.24 -14.09
C GLY A 134 -16.84 0.17 -13.89
N ARG A 135 -17.14 0.58 -12.65
CA ARG A 135 -17.85 1.84 -12.33
C ARG A 135 -16.89 3.02 -12.11
N GLU A 136 -16.15 3.38 -13.16
CA GLU A 136 -15.06 4.38 -13.06
C GLU A 136 -15.52 5.78 -12.62
N GLU A 137 -16.69 6.24 -13.04
CA GLU A 137 -17.20 7.57 -12.66
C GLU A 137 -17.50 7.70 -11.16
N GLU A 138 -17.85 6.60 -10.50
CA GLU A 138 -18.06 6.60 -9.04
C GLU A 138 -16.75 6.54 -8.28
N ILE A 139 -15.75 5.84 -8.82
CA ILE A 139 -14.39 5.84 -8.28
C ILE A 139 -13.85 7.28 -8.28
N LYS A 140 -13.99 8.02 -9.39
CA LYS A 140 -13.54 9.43 -9.47
C LYS A 140 -14.18 10.32 -8.41
N LYS A 141 -15.44 10.09 -8.05
CA LYS A 141 -16.13 10.84 -6.98
C LYS A 141 -15.54 10.50 -5.61
N LEU A 142 -15.29 9.21 -5.36
CA LEU A 142 -14.69 8.74 -4.12
C LEU A 142 -13.22 9.15 -3.98
N GLU A 143 -12.47 9.22 -5.08
CA GLU A 143 -11.08 9.72 -5.09
C GLU A 143 -11.03 11.19 -4.68
N LYS A 144 -11.96 12.02 -5.17
CA LYS A 144 -12.08 13.41 -4.72
C LYS A 144 -12.41 13.51 -3.24
N GLU A 145 -13.34 12.70 -2.74
CA GLU A 145 -13.66 12.64 -1.30
C GLU A 145 -12.45 12.17 -0.46
N ASN A 146 -11.71 11.18 -0.96
CA ASN A 146 -10.49 10.68 -0.36
C ASN A 146 -9.43 11.79 -0.23
N ASP A 147 -9.20 12.54 -1.30
CA ASP A 147 -8.22 13.62 -1.31
C ASP A 147 -8.54 14.70 -0.27
N GLU A 148 -9.82 15.08 -0.15
CA GLU A 148 -10.26 16.06 0.87
C GLU A 148 -10.10 15.53 2.31
N LEU A 149 -10.40 14.25 2.54
CA LEU A 149 -10.17 13.63 3.85
C LEU A 149 -8.69 13.55 4.21
N VAL A 150 -7.82 13.27 3.23
CA VAL A 150 -6.38 13.23 3.44
C VAL A 150 -5.80 14.62 3.69
N LYS A 151 -6.27 15.66 2.98
CA LYS A 151 -5.90 17.05 3.29
C LYS A 151 -6.24 17.40 4.74
N ARG A 152 -7.47 17.06 5.19
CA ARG A 152 -7.89 17.28 6.59
C ARG A 152 -7.04 16.50 7.58
N LEU A 153 -6.70 15.24 7.26
CA LEU A 153 -5.86 14.39 8.10
C LEU A 153 -4.46 15.01 8.32
N PHE A 154 -3.89 15.61 7.27
CA PHE A 154 -2.57 16.24 7.33
C PHE A 154 -2.59 17.75 7.65
N GLY A 155 -3.77 18.36 7.83
CA GLY A 155 -3.90 19.80 8.06
C GLY A 155 -3.47 20.67 6.87
N ILE A 156 -3.56 20.14 5.64
CA ILE A 156 -3.25 20.87 4.41
C ILE A 156 -4.40 21.82 4.10
N LYS A 157 -4.07 23.10 3.90
CA LYS A 157 -5.03 24.18 3.56
C LYS A 157 -5.25 24.27 2.05
#